data_AF-A0A1C3XF28-F1
#
_entry.id   AF-A0A1C3XF28-F1
#
_cell.length_a   1.000
_cell.length_b   1.000
_cell.length_c   1.000
_cell.angle_alpha   90.00
_cell.angle_beta   90.00
_cell.angle_gamma   90.00
#
_symmetry.space_group_name_H-M   'P 1'
#
loop_
_entity.id
_entity.type
_entity.pdbx_description
1 polymer ?
#
loop_
_entity_poly.entity_id
_entity_poly.type
_entity_poly.pdbx_seq_one_letter_code
_entity_poly.pdbx_strand_id
1 'polypeptide(L)' 'MLKRGFNVGFFGREKKRNEVLQMALFEPSLCGLDEIDAGLDIDALRIVANAINGLRSPGRRLARNASI' A
#
# COMPACT_ATOMS: atom_id res chain seq x y z
N MET A 1 7.18 3.79 26.33
CA MET A 1 6.69 3.92 24.93
C MET A 1 6.35 2.54 24.39
N LEU A 2 5.08 2.27 24.06
CA LEU A 2 4.71 1.05 23.33
C LEU A 2 5.23 1.18 21.89
N LYS A 3 6.26 0.41 21.53
CA LYS A 3 6.74 0.25 20.14
C LYS A 3 6.02 -0.93 19.47
N ARG A 4 4.69 -1.00 19.55
CA ARG A 4 3.97 -2.03 18.79
C ARG A 4 3.93 -1.57 17.34
N GLY A 5 4.47 -2.39 16.44
CA GLY A 5 4.38 -2.12 15.00
C GLY A 5 2.92 -1.91 14.60
N PHE A 6 2.69 -0.92 13.75
CA PHE A 6 1.38 -0.71 13.15
C PHE A 6 1.05 -1.92 12.25
N ASN A 7 -0.21 -2.37 12.21
CA ASN A 7 -0.64 -3.59 11.51
C ASN A 7 -0.09 -4.94 12.05
N VAL A 8 0.47 -5.00 13.27
CA VAL A 8 0.96 -6.27 13.88
C VAL A 8 -0.20 -7.23 14.20
N GLY A 9 -0.21 -8.37 13.50
CA GLY A 9 -1.21 -9.43 13.61
C GLY A 9 -2.09 -9.60 12.36
N PHE A 10 -2.00 -8.69 11.38
CA PHE A 10 -2.71 -8.85 10.11
C PHE A 10 -2.00 -9.81 9.17
N PHE A 11 -2.78 -10.61 8.45
CA PHE A 11 -2.25 -11.40 7.33
C PHE A 11 -1.80 -10.48 6.20
N GLY A 12 -0.85 -10.91 5.37
CA GLY A 12 -0.25 -10.06 4.32
C GLY A 12 -1.27 -9.31 3.45
N ARG A 13 -2.36 -10.00 3.05
CA ARG A 13 -3.47 -9.40 2.28
C ARG A 13 -4.25 -8.33 3.05
N GLU A 14 -4.48 -8.53 4.34
CA GLU A 14 -5.21 -7.59 5.20
C GLU A 14 -4.38 -6.35 5.48
N LYS A 15 -3.09 -6.54 5.79
CA LYS A 15 -2.13 -5.46 5.95
C LYS A 15 -2.10 -4.57 4.71
N LYS A 16 -2.08 -5.17 3.50
CA LYS A 16 -2.03 -4.39 2.26
C LYS A 16 -3.30 -3.61 1.96
N ARG A 17 -4.48 -4.20 2.22
CA ARG A 17 -5.75 -3.47 2.13
C ARG A 17 -5.79 -2.29 3.10
N ASN A 18 -5.27 -2.48 4.32
CA ASN A 18 -5.23 -1.40 5.31
C ASN A 18 -4.25 -0.29 4.91
N GLU A 19 -3.10 -0.61 4.32
CA GLU A 19 -2.15 0.37 3.76
C GLU A 19 -2.78 1.20 2.63
N VAL A 20 -3.47 0.53 1.68
CA VAL A 20 -4.17 1.21 0.58
C VAL A 20 -5.32 2.08 1.12
N LEU A 21 -6.07 1.60 2.10
CA LEU A 21 -7.13 2.38 2.76
C LEU A 21 -6.55 3.64 3.42
N GLN A 22 -5.41 3.53 4.10
CA GLN A 22 -4.75 4.67 4.70
C GLN A 22 -4.25 5.68 3.69
N MET A 23 -3.72 5.22 2.56
CA MET A 23 -3.35 6.12 1.47
C MET A 23 -4.55 6.87 0.90
N ALA A 24 -5.71 6.21 0.81
CA ALA A 24 -6.94 6.84 0.35
C ALA A 24 -7.49 7.85 1.37
N LEU A 25 -7.39 7.56 2.68
CA LEU A 25 -7.89 8.42 3.75
C LEU A 25 -7.02 9.65 4.01
N PHE A 26 -5.70 9.47 4.06
CA PHE A 26 -4.77 10.54 4.45
C PHE A 26 -4.17 11.29 3.26
N GLU A 27 -4.42 10.79 2.04
CA GLU A 27 -3.98 11.44 0.80
C GLU A 27 -2.52 11.93 0.82
N PRO A 28 -1.55 11.12 1.30
CA PRO A 28 -0.19 11.61 1.54
C PRO A 28 0.45 12.07 0.22
N SER A 29 1.17 13.19 0.24
CA SER A 29 1.86 13.74 -0.93
C SER A 29 3.05 12.88 -1.38
N LEU A 30 3.59 12.04 -0.50
CA LEU A 30 4.61 11.03 -0.77
C LEU A 30 4.25 9.72 -0.06
N CYS A 31 4.24 8.63 -0.81
CA CYS A 31 4.04 7.28 -0.26
C CYS A 31 5.06 6.30 -0.86
N GLY A 32 5.70 5.53 0.01
CA GLY A 32 6.59 4.42 -0.34
C GLY A 32 5.91 3.10 -0.02
N LEU A 33 5.79 2.24 -1.02
CA LEU A 33 5.20 0.91 -0.87
C LEU A 33 6.27 -0.13 -1.17
N ASP A 34 6.65 -0.87 -0.13
CA ASP A 34 7.57 -1.99 -0.24
C ASP A 34 6.80 -3.31 -0.44
N GLU A 35 7.42 -4.27 -1.11
CA GLU A 35 6.92 -5.65 -1.30
C GLU A 35 5.42 -5.73 -1.65
N ILE A 36 4.97 -5.02 -2.70
CA ILE A 36 3.53 -4.94 -3.03
C ILE A 36 2.94 -6.30 -3.42
N ASP A 37 3.75 -7.15 -4.03
CA ASP A 37 3.41 -8.49 -4.53
C ASP A 37 3.51 -9.59 -3.45
N ALA A 38 4.06 -9.29 -2.27
CA ALA A 38 4.26 -10.30 -1.23
C ALA A 38 2.92 -10.75 -0.61
N GLY A 39 2.54 -12.01 -0.88
CA GLY A 39 1.39 -12.66 -0.25
C GLY A 39 0.02 -12.30 -0.82
N LEU A 40 -0.03 -11.56 -1.93
CA LEU A 40 -1.25 -11.34 -2.72
C LEU A 40 -1.37 -12.39 -3.83
N ASP A 41 -2.59 -12.87 -4.08
CA ASP A 41 -2.90 -13.54 -5.33
C ASP A 41 -2.99 -12.52 -6.49
N ILE A 42 -2.99 -13.00 -7.74
CA ILE A 42 -2.99 -12.17 -8.94
C ILE A 42 -4.19 -11.21 -8.99
N ASP A 43 -5.35 -11.65 -8.49
CA ASP A 43 -6.57 -10.84 -8.49
C ASP A 43 -6.51 -9.73 -7.45
N ALA A 44 -5.99 -10.04 -6.25
CA ALA A 44 -5.74 -9.06 -5.21
C ALA A 44 -4.66 -8.05 -5.63
N LEU A 45 -3.62 -8.49 -6.35
CA LEU A 45 -2.62 -7.60 -6.92
C LEU A 45 -3.24 -6.63 -7.94
N ARG A 46 -4.15 -7.11 -8.81
CA ARG A 46 -4.90 -6.26 -9.74
C ARG A 46 -5.77 -5.22 -9.02
N ILE A 47 -6.48 -5.62 -7.97
CA ILE A 47 -7.32 -4.70 -7.18
C ILE A 47 -6.45 -3.63 -6.51
N VAL A 48 -5.33 -4.02 -5.88
CA VAL A 48 -4.39 -3.09 -5.23
C VAL A 48 -3.76 -2.15 -6.26
N ALA A 49 -3.34 -2.65 -7.42
CA ALA A 49 -2.77 -1.84 -8.49
C ALA A 49 -3.78 -0.81 -9.02
N ASN A 50 -5.04 -1.20 -9.21
CA ASN A 50 -6.08 -0.27 -9.63
C ASN A 50 -6.34 0.83 -8.59
N ALA A 51 -6.36 0.47 -7.30
CA ALA A 51 -6.51 1.44 -6.22
C ALA A 51 -5.32 2.43 -6.17
N ILE A 52 -4.08 1.94 -6.28
CA ILE A 52 -2.88 2.80 -6.31
C ILE A 52 -2.91 3.72 -7.54
N ASN A 53 -3.28 3.19 -8.71
CA ASN A 53 -3.36 3.98 -9.94
C ASN A 53 -4.46 5.03 -9.87
N GLY A 54 -5.61 4.74 -9.24
CA GLY A 54 -6.67 5.73 -8.98
C GLY A 54 -6.24 6.83 -8.00
N LEU A 55 -5.26 6.54 -7.14
CA LEU A 55 -4.65 7.52 -6.25
C LEU A 55 -3.53 8.34 -6.92
N ARG A 56 -3.14 8.09 -8.18
CA ARG A 56 -2.13 8.90 -8.87
C ARG A 56 -2.73 10.25 -9.29
N SER A 57 -2.12 11.34 -8.82
CA SER A 57 -2.45 12.72 -9.17
C SER A 57 -1.15 13.50 -9.39
N PRO A 58 -1.14 14.57 -10.22
CA PRO A 58 0.05 15.42 -10.42
C PRO A 58 0.67 15.93 -9.10
N GLY A 59 -0.14 16.07 -8.04
CA GLY A 59 0.31 16.49 -6.70
C GLY A 59 0.80 15.35 -5.80
N ARG A 60 0.72 14.08 -6.22
CA ARG A 60 1.04 12.90 -5.41
C ARG A 60 2.20 12.11 -6.03
N ARG A 61 3.32 12.04 -5.31
CA ARG A 61 4.50 11.25 -5.72
C ARG A 61 4.47 9.88 -5.05
N LEU A 62 4.45 8.83 -5.86
CA LEU A 62 4.58 7.45 -5.40
C LEU A 62 6.00 6.99 -5.74
N ALA A 63 6.83 6.78 -4.70
CA ALA A 63 8.18 6.26 -4.87
C ALA A 63 8.12 4.73 -4.76
N ARG A 64 8.54 4.03 -5.82
CA ARG A 64 8.70 2.56 -5.79
C ARG A 64 10.16 2.25 -5.49
N ASN A 65 10.40 1.42 -4.49
CA ASN A 65 11.67 0.75 -4.28
C ASN A 65 11.44 -0.73 -4.60
N ALA A 66 11.44 -1.11 -5.87
CA ALA A 66 11.50 -2.51 -6.29
C ALA A 66 11.76 -2.58 -7.79
N SER A 67 12.89 -3.20 -8.14
CA SER A 67 13.17 -3.72 -9.47
C SER A 67 12.08 -4.71 -9.87
N ILE A 68 11.27 -4.33 -10.85
CA ILE A 68 10.46 -5.24 -11.67
C ILE A 68 10.90 -4.99 -13.11
#